data_AF-A0A924N0C9-F1
#
_entry.id   AF-A0A924N0C9-F1
#
_cell.length_a   1.000
_cell.length_b   1.000
_cell.length_c   1.000
_cell.angle_alpha   90.00
_cell.angle_beta   90.00
_cell.angle_gamma   90.00
#
_symmetry.space_group_name_H-M   'P 1'
#
loop_
_entity.id
_entity.type
_entity.pdbx_description
1 polymer ?
#
loop_
_entity_poly.entity_id
_entity_poly.type
_entity_poly.pdbx_seq_one_letter_code
_entity_poly.pdbx_strand_id
1 'polypeptide(L)'
;MENWFSPELVALIQEARQPYAYIALLLIAAAFPIAWGIPRLLRGPVPRHGSIVFGRKIFDGVLFPALWLGLVWAARIVCTRLHLPLAVFKVAVPILLSLLVIRLTVRVMRVAFPNSQVVRAVEKTVSWLAWAGVVLWITGVLPSFVEALDDVHWKMGSGTMSLATILKGTIVAGVVLMVTLWVSSAIETKLLKGATGQQLSWRKAASNALRALLVFIGLLLALSAVGIDLTALSVLGGALGVGLGLGLQKLAANYVSGFVILAERALRIGDTVKVDGFEGRITDITTRYTVMRA
;
A
#
# COMPACT_ATOMS: atom_id res chain seq x y z
N MET A 1 -35.74 30.31 11.52
CA MET A 1 -35.13 29.53 10.43
C MET A 1 -33.98 28.76 11.05
N GLU A 2 -34.18 27.48 11.34
CA GLU A 2 -33.11 26.61 11.83
C GLU A 2 -32.00 26.54 10.79
N ASN A 3 -30.78 26.91 11.18
CA ASN A 3 -29.63 26.82 10.30
C ASN A 3 -29.33 25.34 10.06
N TRP A 4 -29.72 24.84 8.89
CA TRP A 4 -29.34 23.51 8.38
C TRP A 4 -27.82 23.33 8.19
N PHE A 5 -27.04 24.41 8.35
CA PHE A 5 -25.59 24.40 8.22
C PHE A 5 -24.92 24.22 9.57
N SER A 6 -23.88 23.37 9.60
CA SER A 6 -23.09 23.19 10.81
C SER A 6 -22.49 24.53 11.27
N PRO A 7 -22.37 24.76 12.59
CA PRO A 7 -21.71 25.95 13.13
C PRO A 7 -20.26 26.09 12.62
N GLU A 8 -19.63 24.96 12.28
CA GLU A 8 -18.31 24.94 11.64
C GLU A 8 -18.31 25.54 10.22
N LEU A 9 -19.31 25.24 9.39
CA LEU A 9 -19.43 25.79 8.04
C LEU A 9 -19.70 27.30 8.08
N VAL A 10 -20.52 27.75 9.02
CA VAL A 10 -20.78 29.18 9.23
C VAL A 10 -19.50 29.91 9.67
N ALA A 11 -18.74 29.35 10.63
CA ALA A 11 -17.45 29.90 11.05
C ALA A 11 -16.43 29.93 9.90
N LEU A 12 -16.38 28.87 9.08
CA LEU A 12 -15.55 28.80 7.88
C LEU A 12 -15.87 29.91 6.88
N ILE A 13 -17.15 30.18 6.61
CA ILE A 13 -17.57 31.26 5.69
C ILE A 13 -17.20 32.63 6.25
N GLN A 14 -17.38 32.84 7.55
CA GLN A 14 -17.06 34.11 8.20
C GLN A 14 -15.54 34.37 8.23
N GLU A 15 -14.74 33.36 8.59
CA GLU A 15 -13.28 33.43 8.54
C GLU A 15 -12.76 33.61 7.10
N ALA A 16 -13.39 32.98 6.11
CA ALA A 16 -13.01 33.11 4.70
C ALA A 16 -13.27 34.50 4.12
N ARG A 17 -14.17 35.29 4.71
CA ARG A 17 -14.43 36.68 4.32
C ARG A 17 -13.41 37.67 4.87
N GLN A 18 -12.54 37.26 5.78
CA GLN A 18 -11.52 38.14 6.34
C GLN A 18 -10.39 38.42 5.34
N PRO A 19 -9.76 39.61 5.37
CA PRO A 19 -8.67 39.97 4.45
C PRO A 19 -7.48 39.00 4.50
N TYR A 20 -7.24 38.40 5.66
CA TYR A 20 -6.16 37.43 5.87
C TYR A 20 -6.40 36.09 5.16
N ALA A 21 -7.63 35.77 4.76
CA ALA A 21 -7.94 34.55 4.00
C ALA A 21 -7.30 34.58 2.60
N TYR A 22 -7.13 35.77 2.00
CA TYR A 22 -6.45 35.93 0.71
C TYR A 22 -4.97 35.53 0.78
N ILE A 23 -4.31 35.76 1.93
CA ILE A 23 -2.92 35.35 2.14
C ILE A 23 -2.82 33.82 2.14
N ALA A 24 -3.73 33.14 2.84
CA ALA A 24 -3.78 31.67 2.84
C ALA A 24 -4.03 31.10 1.43
N LEU A 25 -4.93 31.70 0.65
CA LEU A 25 -5.17 31.33 -0.76
C LEU A 25 -3.94 31.54 -1.63
N LEU A 26 -3.25 32.68 -1.49
CA LEU A 26 -2.01 32.96 -2.21
C LEU A 26 -0.90 31.98 -1.86
N LEU A 27 -0.74 31.61 -0.59
CA LEU A 27 0.23 30.59 -0.17
C LEU A 27 -0.06 29.22 -0.79
N ILE A 28 -1.33 28.81 -0.82
CA ILE A 28 -1.76 27.55 -1.45
C ILE A 28 -1.52 27.58 -2.97
N ALA A 29 -1.84 28.70 -3.62
CA ALA A 29 -1.62 28.90 -5.05
C ALA A 29 -0.13 28.96 -5.40
N ALA A 30 0.70 29.61 -4.57
CA ALA A 30 2.15 29.69 -4.74
C ALA A 30 2.85 28.33 -4.53
N ALA A 31 2.27 27.44 -3.73
CA ALA A 31 2.78 26.08 -3.57
C ALA A 31 2.60 25.21 -4.84
N PHE A 32 1.61 25.51 -5.69
CA PHE A 32 1.33 24.75 -6.91
C PHE A 32 2.50 24.73 -7.92
N PRO A 33 3.08 25.86 -8.36
CA PRO A 33 4.18 25.85 -9.33
C PRO A 33 5.42 25.13 -8.80
N ILE A 34 5.69 25.20 -7.49
CA ILE A 34 6.78 24.46 -6.84
C ILE A 34 6.50 22.95 -6.91
N ALA A 35 5.30 22.54 -6.51
CA ALA A 35 4.86 21.14 -6.56
C ALA A 35 4.83 20.58 -8.00
N TRP A 36 4.63 21.43 -9.01
CA TRP A 36 4.67 21.06 -10.43
C TRP A 36 6.10 21.00 -11.00
N GLY A 37 6.96 21.95 -10.62
CA GLY A 37 8.34 22.07 -11.10
C GLY A 37 9.27 20.96 -10.61
N ILE A 38 9.14 20.55 -9.34
CA ILE A 38 10.00 19.53 -8.73
C ILE A 38 9.90 18.16 -9.45
N PRO A 39 8.70 17.58 -9.67
CA PRO A 39 8.57 16.35 -10.45
C PRO A 39 9.11 16.48 -11.86
N ARG A 40 8.99 17.66 -12.50
CA ARG A 40 9.50 17.91 -13.85
C ARG A 40 11.04 17.86 -13.88
N LEU A 41 11.70 18.44 -12.88
CA LEU A 41 13.16 18.42 -12.76
C LEU A 41 13.70 17.01 -12.45
N LEU A 42 13.05 16.31 -11.52
CA LEU A 42 13.49 14.99 -11.03
C LEU A 42 13.25 13.84 -12.02
N ARG A 43 12.38 14.02 -13.01
CA ARG A 43 11.95 12.94 -13.90
C ARG A 43 13.02 12.51 -14.91
N GLY A 44 14.03 13.34 -15.15
CA GLY A 44 15.05 13.11 -16.19
C GLY A 44 14.44 13.06 -17.60
N PRO A 45 15.28 12.96 -18.66
CA PRO A 45 14.82 12.99 -20.05
C PRO A 45 14.11 11.70 -20.50
N VAL A 46 14.30 10.58 -19.79
CA VAL A 46 13.77 9.26 -20.20
C VAL A 46 12.48 8.93 -19.45
N PRO A 47 11.35 8.69 -20.15
CA PRO A 47 10.10 8.29 -19.52
C PRO A 47 10.24 6.90 -18.87
N ARG A 48 10.25 6.86 -17.52
CA ARG A 48 10.20 5.61 -16.75
C ARG A 48 8.80 4.99 -16.82
N HIS A 49 8.64 4.01 -17.71
CA HIS A 49 7.41 3.23 -17.83
C HIS A 49 7.12 2.50 -16.51
N GLY A 50 5.88 2.63 -15.99
CA GLY A 50 5.41 1.89 -14.79
C GLY A 50 5.65 2.53 -13.42
N SER A 51 6.39 3.64 -13.29
CA SER A 51 6.66 4.24 -11.97
C SER A 51 5.39 4.80 -11.29
N ILE A 52 5.07 4.34 -10.07
CA ILE A 52 3.93 4.85 -9.29
C ILE A 52 4.14 6.32 -8.92
N VAL A 53 5.38 6.70 -8.57
CA VAL A 53 5.73 8.02 -8.08
C VAL A 53 5.60 9.11 -9.17
N PHE A 54 6.13 8.86 -10.37
CA PHE A 54 6.22 9.87 -11.43
C PHE A 54 5.11 9.83 -12.48
N GLY A 55 4.32 8.75 -12.54
CA GLY A 55 3.21 8.65 -13.50
C GLY A 55 3.66 8.52 -14.97
N ARG A 56 2.69 8.63 -15.91
CA ARG A 56 2.96 8.75 -17.37
C ARG A 56 3.02 10.21 -17.83
N LYS A 57 2.26 11.13 -17.23
CA LYS A 57 2.39 12.59 -17.38
C LYS A 57 2.80 13.23 -16.05
N ILE A 58 3.17 14.52 -16.05
CA ILE A 58 3.63 15.24 -14.84
C ILE A 58 2.55 15.23 -13.75
N PHE A 59 1.29 15.40 -14.16
CA PHE A 59 0.13 15.39 -13.27
C PHE A 59 -0.40 14.00 -12.91
N ASP A 60 0.13 12.93 -13.53
CA ASP A 60 -0.37 11.57 -13.34
C ASP A 60 0.35 10.80 -12.23
N GLY A 61 1.44 11.35 -11.71
CA GLY A 61 2.20 10.76 -10.62
C GLY A 61 1.61 11.11 -9.25
N VAL A 62 1.88 10.26 -8.26
CA VAL A 62 1.55 10.51 -6.85
C VAL A 62 2.40 11.64 -6.26
N LEU A 63 3.57 11.92 -6.85
CA LEU A 63 4.51 12.92 -6.34
C LEU A 63 3.94 14.35 -6.39
N PHE A 64 3.24 14.72 -7.46
CA PHE A 64 2.65 16.07 -7.60
C PHE A 64 1.66 16.40 -6.46
N PRO A 65 0.58 15.62 -6.24
CA PRO A 65 -0.37 15.93 -5.16
C PRO A 65 0.27 15.76 -3.78
N ALA A 66 1.24 14.84 -3.61
CA ALA A 66 1.94 14.67 -2.35
C ALA A 66 2.81 15.88 -1.99
N LEU A 67 3.55 16.43 -2.95
CA LEU A 67 4.35 17.65 -2.74
C LEU A 67 3.46 18.85 -2.49
N TRP A 68 2.35 19.00 -3.23
CA TRP A 68 1.44 20.11 -3.02
C TRP A 68 0.79 20.05 -1.64
N LEU A 69 0.33 18.87 -1.21
CA LEU A 69 -0.18 18.63 0.13
C LEU A 69 0.88 18.93 1.20
N GLY A 70 2.12 18.46 1.01
CA GLY A 70 3.23 18.70 1.94
C GLY A 70 3.56 20.18 2.11
N LEU A 71 3.62 20.93 1.01
CA LEU A 71 3.85 22.38 1.04
C LEU A 71 2.70 23.14 1.70
N VAL A 72 1.45 22.78 1.39
CA VAL A 72 0.26 23.39 2.02
C VAL A 72 0.21 23.07 3.52
N TRP A 73 0.60 21.86 3.91
CA TRP A 73 0.68 21.48 5.32
C TRP A 73 1.80 22.24 6.06
N ALA A 74 2.96 22.42 5.43
CA ALA A 74 4.02 23.28 5.97
C ALA A 74 3.57 24.73 6.10
N ALA A 75 2.90 25.29 5.09
CA ALA A 75 2.33 26.63 5.12
C ALA A 75 1.29 26.78 6.25
N ARG A 76 0.46 25.76 6.49
CA ARG A 76 -0.48 25.72 7.63
C ARG A 76 0.25 25.81 8.96
N ILE A 77 1.35 25.07 9.15
CA ILE A 77 2.16 25.12 10.39
C ILE A 77 2.72 26.52 10.61
N VAL A 78 3.28 27.14 9.57
CA VAL A 78 3.81 28.51 9.65
C VAL A 78 2.69 29.51 9.99
N CYS A 79 1.54 29.41 9.34
CA CYS A 79 0.38 30.27 9.64
C CYS A 79 -0.12 30.10 11.08
N THR A 80 -0.05 28.88 11.62
CA THR A 80 -0.40 28.60 13.03
C THR A 80 0.57 29.31 13.98
N ARG A 81 1.87 29.33 13.68
CA ARG A 81 2.88 30.07 14.47
C ARG A 81 2.66 31.58 14.42
N LEU A 82 2.16 32.08 13.28
CA LEU A 82 1.89 33.50 13.04
C LEU A 82 0.47 33.93 13.46
N HIS A 83 -0.32 33.06 14.09
CA HIS A 83 -1.70 33.34 14.52
C HIS A 83 -2.63 33.82 13.38
N LEU A 84 -2.39 33.37 12.15
CA LEU A 84 -3.22 33.66 10.99
C LEU A 84 -4.45 32.74 10.92
N PRO A 85 -5.58 33.18 10.35
CA PRO A 85 -6.78 32.36 10.24
C PRO A 85 -6.56 31.12 9.37
N LEU A 86 -7.05 29.98 9.85
CA LEU A 86 -6.79 28.65 9.28
C LEU A 86 -7.96 28.09 8.46
N ALA A 87 -9.07 28.81 8.34
CA ALA A 87 -10.27 28.40 7.60
C ALA A 87 -9.96 27.80 6.22
N VAL A 88 -9.19 28.50 5.39
CA VAL A 88 -8.87 28.04 4.04
C VAL A 88 -8.09 26.72 4.07
N PHE A 89 -7.18 26.53 5.03
CA PHE A 89 -6.42 25.29 5.19
C PHE A 89 -7.28 24.12 5.67
N LYS A 90 -8.32 24.38 6.49
CA LYS A 90 -9.28 23.34 6.91
C LYS A 90 -10.00 22.73 5.71
N VAL A 91 -10.27 23.50 4.66
CA VAL A 91 -10.93 23.01 3.42
C VAL A 91 -9.92 22.48 2.41
N ALA A 92 -8.79 23.18 2.22
CA ALA A 92 -7.80 22.82 1.22
C ALA A 92 -7.10 21.48 1.51
N VAL A 93 -6.79 21.20 2.78
CA VAL A 93 -6.06 19.96 3.15
C VAL A 93 -6.87 18.70 2.80
N PRO A 94 -8.16 18.55 3.17
CA PRO A 94 -8.99 17.42 2.75
C PRO A 94 -9.14 17.28 1.23
N ILE A 95 -9.27 18.38 0.50
CA ILE A 95 -9.34 18.36 -0.97
C ILE A 95 -8.04 17.78 -1.56
N LEU A 96 -6.88 18.28 -1.11
CA LEU A 96 -5.57 17.82 -1.57
C LEU A 96 -5.30 16.38 -1.15
N LEU A 97 -5.73 15.98 0.05
CA LEU A 97 -5.66 14.61 0.52
C LEU A 97 -6.50 13.69 -0.37
N SER A 98 -7.74 14.07 -0.70
CA SER A 98 -8.60 13.32 -1.62
C SER A 98 -7.95 13.16 -3.00
N LEU A 99 -7.36 14.23 -3.55
CA LEU A 99 -6.61 14.15 -4.81
C LEU A 99 -5.42 13.18 -4.71
N LEU A 100 -4.66 13.22 -3.61
CA LEU A 100 -3.55 12.30 -3.35
C LEU A 100 -4.03 10.85 -3.29
N VAL A 101 -5.10 10.58 -2.53
CA VAL A 101 -5.69 9.24 -2.38
C VAL A 101 -6.18 8.71 -3.72
N ILE A 102 -6.99 9.47 -4.46
CA ILE A 102 -7.49 9.08 -5.79
C ILE A 102 -6.31 8.72 -6.70
N ARG A 103 -5.29 9.58 -6.77
CA ARG A 103 -4.12 9.36 -7.65
C ARG A 103 -3.32 8.13 -7.22
N LEU A 104 -3.12 7.94 -5.92
CA LEU A 104 -2.46 6.76 -5.37
C LEU A 104 -3.23 5.48 -5.74
N THR A 105 -4.54 5.43 -5.47
CA THR A 105 -5.40 4.28 -5.77
C THR A 105 -5.34 3.90 -7.24
N VAL A 106 -5.58 4.88 -8.13
CA VAL A 106 -5.57 4.66 -9.58
C VAL A 106 -4.21 4.16 -10.04
N ARG A 107 -3.12 4.74 -9.51
CA ARG A 107 -1.78 4.37 -9.96
C ARG A 107 -1.38 2.98 -9.49
N VAL A 108 -1.69 2.64 -8.24
CA VAL A 108 -1.48 1.29 -7.70
C VAL A 108 -2.28 0.27 -8.50
N MET A 109 -3.55 0.54 -8.78
CA MET A 109 -4.37 -0.36 -9.59
C MET A 109 -3.86 -0.52 -11.03
N ARG A 110 -3.40 0.55 -11.69
CA ARG A 110 -2.83 0.45 -13.05
C ARG A 110 -1.54 -0.36 -13.09
N VAL A 111 -0.77 -0.40 -12.00
CA VAL A 111 0.44 -1.22 -11.93
C VAL A 111 0.08 -2.66 -11.56
N ALA A 112 -0.87 -2.85 -10.65
CA ALA A 112 -1.35 -4.17 -10.27
C ALA A 112 -2.10 -4.89 -11.40
N PHE A 113 -2.88 -4.14 -12.21
CA PHE A 113 -3.75 -4.60 -13.30
C PHE A 113 -3.54 -3.77 -14.58
N PRO A 114 -2.48 -4.03 -15.38
CA PRO A 114 -2.05 -3.16 -16.48
C PRO A 114 -3.02 -2.98 -17.65
N ASN A 115 -3.99 -3.87 -17.85
CA ASN A 115 -4.82 -3.96 -19.07
C ASN A 115 -6.34 -4.01 -18.85
N SER A 116 -6.87 -3.78 -17.64
CA SER A 116 -8.32 -3.91 -17.40
C SER A 116 -9.07 -2.58 -17.54
N GLN A 117 -10.20 -2.60 -18.25
CA GLN A 117 -11.13 -1.46 -18.33
C GLN A 117 -11.69 -1.08 -16.94
N VAL A 118 -11.72 -2.06 -16.04
CA VAL A 118 -12.13 -1.92 -14.64
C VAL A 118 -11.38 -0.79 -13.94
N VAL A 119 -10.08 -0.60 -14.20
CA VAL A 119 -9.31 0.48 -13.53
C VAL A 119 -9.86 1.87 -13.85
N ARG A 120 -10.37 2.09 -15.07
CA ARG A 120 -10.99 3.38 -15.44
C ARG A 120 -12.33 3.59 -14.75
N ALA A 121 -13.10 2.52 -14.59
CA ALA A 121 -14.36 2.57 -13.84
C ALA A 121 -14.08 2.89 -12.36
N VAL A 122 -13.14 2.17 -11.73
CA VAL A 122 -12.74 2.43 -10.34
C VAL A 122 -12.22 3.85 -10.17
N GLU A 123 -11.41 4.37 -11.10
CA GLU A 123 -10.94 5.76 -11.07
C GLU A 123 -12.10 6.77 -10.98
N LYS A 124 -13.14 6.61 -11.81
CA LYS A 124 -14.30 7.50 -11.79
C LYS A 124 -15.10 7.35 -10.50
N THR A 125 -15.36 6.11 -10.07
CA THR A 125 -16.16 5.83 -8.87
C THR A 125 -15.46 6.34 -7.61
N VAL A 126 -14.17 6.06 -7.43
CA VAL A 126 -13.38 6.53 -6.28
C VAL A 126 -13.30 8.05 -6.27
N SER A 127 -13.15 8.70 -7.43
CA SER A 127 -13.15 10.16 -7.52
C SER A 127 -14.47 10.76 -7.09
N TRP A 128 -15.59 10.24 -7.61
CA TRP A 128 -16.93 10.69 -7.24
C TRP A 128 -17.21 10.50 -5.74
N LEU A 129 -16.87 9.33 -5.18
CA LEU A 129 -17.04 9.03 -3.76
C LEU A 129 -16.19 9.94 -2.87
N ALA A 130 -14.92 10.18 -3.24
CA ALA A 130 -14.05 11.06 -2.48
C ALA A 130 -14.55 12.52 -2.48
N TRP A 131 -15.01 13.03 -3.63
CA TRP A 131 -15.59 14.37 -3.70
C TRP A 131 -16.92 14.46 -2.94
N ALA A 132 -17.80 13.47 -3.06
CA ALA A 132 -19.04 13.40 -2.27
C ALA A 132 -18.73 13.38 -0.76
N GLY A 133 -17.74 12.60 -0.33
CA GLY A 133 -17.30 12.55 1.06
C GLY A 133 -16.75 13.90 1.55
N VAL A 134 -15.96 14.60 0.73
CA VAL A 134 -15.48 15.96 1.06
C VAL A 134 -16.66 16.93 1.19
N VAL A 135 -17.65 16.86 0.30
CA VAL A 135 -18.85 17.72 0.38
C VAL A 135 -19.66 17.44 1.65
N LEU A 136 -19.91 16.16 1.96
CA LEU A 136 -20.60 15.77 3.20
C LEU A 136 -19.84 16.21 4.45
N TRP A 137 -18.52 16.15 4.41
CA TRP A 137 -17.66 16.64 5.49
C TRP A 137 -17.73 18.17 5.63
N ILE A 138 -17.55 18.91 4.53
CA ILE A 138 -17.61 20.39 4.54
C ILE A 138 -18.97 20.87 5.04
N THR A 139 -20.05 20.25 4.57
CA THR A 139 -21.42 20.61 4.97
C THR A 139 -21.74 20.25 6.42
N GLY A 140 -20.91 19.43 7.07
CA GLY A 140 -21.15 18.91 8.42
C GLY A 140 -22.28 17.88 8.49
N VAL A 141 -22.76 17.37 7.36
CA VAL A 141 -23.82 16.35 7.28
C VAL A 141 -23.26 14.95 7.55
N LEU A 142 -21.95 14.75 7.37
CA LEU A 142 -21.29 13.46 7.53
C LEU A 142 -21.57 12.77 8.88
N PRO A 143 -21.47 13.42 10.05
CA PRO A 143 -21.74 12.77 11.35
C PRO A 143 -23.18 12.27 11.44
N SER A 144 -24.16 13.09 11.07
CA SER A 144 -25.58 12.72 11.07
C SER A 144 -25.88 11.59 10.09
N PHE A 145 -25.21 11.58 8.93
CA PHE A 145 -25.33 10.49 7.97
C PHE A 145 -24.76 9.18 8.52
N VAL A 146 -23.62 9.22 9.20
CA VAL A 146 -23.02 8.03 9.84
C VAL A 146 -23.90 7.50 10.97
N GLU A 147 -24.47 8.38 11.78
CA GLU A 147 -25.42 8.02 12.84
C GLU A 147 -26.67 7.34 12.28
N ALA A 148 -27.25 7.89 11.20
CA ALA A 148 -28.37 7.25 10.49
C ALA A 148 -28.01 5.86 9.92
N LEU A 149 -26.76 5.63 9.54
CA LEU A 149 -26.28 4.30 9.14
C LEU A 149 -26.03 3.37 10.34
N ASP A 150 -25.73 3.92 11.52
CA ASP A 150 -25.51 3.16 12.74
C ASP A 150 -26.84 2.66 13.35
N ASP A 151 -27.95 3.38 13.13
CA ASP A 151 -29.30 2.94 13.48
C ASP A 151 -29.72 1.66 12.75
N VAL A 152 -29.23 1.47 11.52
CA VAL A 152 -29.45 0.24 10.76
C VAL A 152 -28.47 -0.83 11.23
N HIS A 153 -28.87 -1.61 12.23
CA HIS A 153 -28.08 -2.70 12.77
C HIS A 153 -28.76 -4.06 12.69
N TRP A 154 -27.95 -5.10 12.51
CA TRP A 154 -28.39 -6.49 12.54
C TRP A 154 -27.52 -7.29 13.51
N LYS A 155 -28.11 -8.30 14.15
CA LYS A 155 -27.35 -9.27 14.94
C LYS A 155 -26.65 -10.24 13.99
N MET A 156 -25.32 -10.32 14.09
CA MET A 156 -24.51 -11.24 13.30
C MET A 156 -23.56 -12.00 14.24
N GLY A 157 -23.82 -13.30 14.44
CA GLY A 157 -23.09 -14.11 15.42
C GLY A 157 -23.31 -13.62 16.85
N SER A 158 -22.21 -13.36 17.58
CA SER A 158 -22.22 -12.83 18.96
C SER A 158 -22.20 -11.30 19.05
N GLY A 159 -22.10 -10.58 17.92
CA GLY A 159 -22.01 -9.11 17.88
C GLY A 159 -23.19 -8.44 17.14
N THR A 160 -23.34 -7.13 17.33
CA THR A 160 -24.22 -6.28 16.52
C THR A 160 -23.40 -5.60 15.42
N MET A 161 -23.75 -5.86 14.17
CA MET A 161 -23.13 -5.25 13.00
C MET A 161 -24.04 -4.13 12.49
N SER A 162 -23.56 -2.89 12.52
CA SER A 162 -24.24 -1.75 11.89
C SER A 162 -23.83 -1.60 10.43
N LEU A 163 -24.70 -1.00 9.61
CA LEU A 163 -24.38 -0.67 8.22
C LEU A 163 -23.16 0.27 8.13
N ALA A 164 -23.01 1.20 9.07
CA ALA A 164 -21.84 2.07 9.13
C ALA A 164 -20.55 1.28 9.43
N THR A 165 -20.61 0.25 10.27
CA THR A 165 -19.46 -0.62 10.55
C THR A 165 -19.02 -1.37 9.31
N ILE A 166 -19.96 -1.93 8.54
CA ILE A 166 -19.66 -2.62 7.28
C ILE A 166 -19.03 -1.63 6.28
N LEU A 167 -19.59 -0.42 6.16
CA LEU A 167 -19.09 0.58 5.23
C LEU A 167 -17.69 1.09 5.61
N LYS A 168 -17.48 1.46 6.89
CA LYS A 168 -16.17 1.85 7.45
C LYS A 168 -15.16 0.72 7.26
N GLY A 169 -15.53 -0.51 7.61
CA GLY A 169 -14.71 -1.70 7.42
C GLY A 169 -14.31 -1.91 5.96
N THR A 170 -15.25 -1.75 5.02
CA THR A 170 -14.99 -1.88 3.57
C THR A 170 -13.99 -0.84 3.08
N ILE A 171 -14.09 0.40 3.57
CA ILE A 171 -13.13 1.46 3.26
C ILE A 171 -11.74 1.11 3.81
N VAL A 172 -11.64 0.71 5.07
CA VAL A 172 -10.37 0.30 5.70
C VAL A 172 -9.76 -0.90 4.98
N ALA A 173 -10.57 -1.91 4.67
CA ALA A 173 -10.19 -3.06 3.86
C ALA A 173 -9.61 -2.64 2.50
N GLY A 174 -10.29 -1.73 1.79
CA GLY A 174 -9.82 -1.17 0.52
C GLY A 174 -8.46 -0.47 0.66
N VAL A 175 -8.27 0.31 1.73
CA VAL A 175 -6.99 0.98 2.03
C VAL A 175 -5.89 -0.02 2.31
N VAL A 176 -6.13 -1.02 3.16
CA VAL A 176 -5.16 -2.08 3.48
C VAL A 176 -4.73 -2.82 2.21
N LEU A 177 -5.68 -3.25 1.38
CA LEU A 177 -5.40 -3.93 0.11
C LEU A 177 -4.61 -3.02 -0.84
N MET A 178 -4.94 -1.74 -0.92
CA MET A 178 -4.22 -0.78 -1.73
C MET A 178 -2.77 -0.62 -1.26
N VAL A 179 -2.53 -0.48 0.04
CA VAL A 179 -1.17 -0.39 0.62
C VAL A 179 -0.39 -1.66 0.31
N THR A 180 -1.00 -2.83 0.49
CA THR A 180 -0.39 -4.13 0.20
C THR A 180 0.05 -4.24 -1.27
N LEU A 181 -0.83 -3.87 -2.21
CA LEU A 181 -0.50 -3.88 -3.64
C LEU A 181 0.62 -2.89 -3.98
N TRP A 182 0.63 -1.72 -3.34
CA TRP A 182 1.67 -0.73 -3.50
C TRP A 182 3.04 -1.25 -3.02
N VAL A 183 3.09 -1.79 -1.80
CA VAL A 183 4.31 -2.38 -1.22
C VAL A 183 4.81 -3.53 -2.10
N SER A 184 3.92 -4.43 -2.52
CA SER A 184 4.26 -5.55 -3.39
C SER A 184 4.88 -5.09 -4.71
N SER A 185 4.28 -4.08 -5.35
CA SER A 185 4.81 -3.52 -6.60
C SER A 185 6.18 -2.83 -6.41
N ALA A 186 6.37 -2.14 -5.29
CA ALA A 186 7.64 -1.51 -4.95
C ALA A 186 8.76 -2.55 -4.76
N ILE A 187 8.45 -3.65 -4.06
CA ILE A 187 9.38 -4.76 -3.85
C ILE A 187 9.70 -5.44 -5.18
N GLU A 188 8.70 -5.74 -6.01
CA GLU A 188 8.90 -6.34 -7.33
C GLU A 188 9.85 -5.50 -8.21
N THR A 189 9.64 -4.18 -8.24
CA THR A 189 10.48 -3.26 -9.02
C THR A 189 11.93 -3.26 -8.52
N LYS A 190 12.15 -3.32 -7.20
CA LYS A 190 13.49 -3.40 -6.61
C LYS A 190 14.14 -4.77 -6.88
N LEU A 191 13.38 -5.86 -6.73
CA LEU A 191 13.86 -7.22 -6.91
C LEU A 191 14.21 -7.54 -8.36
N LEU A 192 13.51 -6.97 -9.34
CA LEU A 192 13.79 -7.24 -10.76
C LEU A 192 14.82 -6.29 -11.37
N LYS A 193 15.25 -5.24 -10.66
CA LYS A 193 16.22 -4.28 -11.16
C LYS A 193 17.57 -4.95 -11.41
N GLY A 194 18.07 -4.86 -12.65
CA GLY A 194 19.39 -5.38 -13.05
C GLY A 194 19.47 -6.91 -13.17
N ALA A 195 18.34 -7.63 -13.11
CA ALA A 195 18.32 -9.08 -13.27
C ALA A 195 18.37 -9.47 -14.76
N THR A 196 19.30 -10.36 -15.14
CA THR A 196 19.44 -10.92 -16.50
C THR A 196 19.55 -12.44 -16.45
N GLY A 197 19.15 -13.12 -17.53
CA GLY A 197 19.26 -14.58 -17.68
C GLY A 197 18.58 -15.39 -16.58
N GLN A 198 19.24 -16.46 -16.10
CA GLN A 198 18.73 -17.40 -15.08
C GLN A 198 18.28 -16.70 -13.78
N GLN A 199 18.93 -15.59 -13.40
CA GLN A 199 18.60 -14.84 -12.19
C GLN A 199 17.25 -14.13 -12.29
N LEU A 200 16.82 -13.76 -13.51
CA LEU A 200 15.52 -13.13 -13.72
C LEU A 200 14.37 -14.09 -13.41
N SER A 201 14.47 -15.35 -13.83
CA SER A 201 13.43 -16.37 -13.61
C SER A 201 13.21 -16.66 -12.13
N TRP A 202 14.27 -16.91 -11.36
CA TRP A 202 14.16 -17.15 -9.91
C TRP A 202 13.71 -15.91 -9.14
N ARG A 203 14.23 -14.71 -9.46
CA ARG A 203 13.81 -13.46 -8.82
C ARG A 203 12.35 -13.13 -9.14
N LYS A 204 11.87 -13.44 -10.36
CA LYS A 204 10.47 -13.27 -10.73
C LYS A 204 9.56 -14.26 -10.00
N ALA A 205 9.95 -15.52 -9.91
CA ALA A 205 9.21 -16.52 -9.13
C ALA A 205 9.10 -16.12 -7.66
N ALA A 206 10.22 -15.72 -7.04
CA ALA A 206 10.26 -15.22 -5.67
C ALA A 206 9.40 -13.96 -5.48
N SER A 207 9.47 -13.01 -6.41
CA SER A 207 8.64 -11.80 -6.37
C SER A 207 7.14 -12.10 -6.48
N ASN A 208 6.75 -13.06 -7.32
CA ASN A 208 5.36 -13.48 -7.45
C ASN A 208 4.86 -14.19 -6.17
N ALA A 209 5.68 -15.06 -5.59
CA ALA A 209 5.37 -15.74 -4.33
C ALA A 209 5.19 -14.73 -3.18
N LEU A 210 6.12 -13.78 -3.05
CA LEU A 210 6.03 -12.71 -2.05
C LEU A 210 4.81 -11.81 -2.29
N ARG A 211 4.50 -11.48 -3.54
CA ARG A 211 3.28 -10.73 -3.88
C ARG A 211 2.02 -11.49 -3.46
N ALA A 212 1.93 -12.78 -3.76
CA ALA A 212 0.78 -13.60 -3.36
C ALA A 212 0.64 -13.64 -1.84
N LEU A 213 1.74 -13.83 -1.10
CA LEU A 213 1.76 -13.82 0.36
C LEU A 213 1.30 -12.48 0.94
N LEU A 214 1.85 -11.36 0.44
CA LEU A 214 1.46 -10.02 0.88
C LEU A 214 -0.02 -9.75 0.63
N VAL A 215 -0.53 -10.07 -0.56
CA VAL A 215 -1.95 -9.93 -0.91
C VAL A 215 -2.82 -10.79 -0.01
N PHE A 216 -2.42 -12.03 0.28
CA PHE A 216 -3.14 -12.91 1.21
C PHE A 216 -3.21 -12.31 2.62
N ILE A 217 -2.08 -11.85 3.17
CA ILE A 217 -2.04 -11.19 4.49
C ILE A 217 -2.91 -9.92 4.48
N GLY A 218 -2.80 -9.10 3.43
CA GLY A 218 -3.61 -7.90 3.26
C GLY A 218 -5.11 -8.20 3.24
N LEU A 219 -5.52 -9.31 2.61
CA LEU A 219 -6.90 -9.77 2.60
C LEU A 219 -7.35 -10.19 4.01
N LEU A 220 -6.53 -10.93 4.76
CA LEU A 220 -6.86 -11.29 6.14
C LEU A 220 -7.05 -10.06 7.02
N LEU A 221 -6.12 -9.11 6.95
CA LEU A 221 -6.22 -7.85 7.69
C LEU A 221 -7.46 -7.04 7.30
N ALA A 222 -7.79 -7.02 6.00
CA ALA A 222 -8.98 -6.36 5.49
C ALA A 222 -10.29 -7.00 6.03
N LEU A 223 -10.38 -8.32 6.03
CA LEU A 223 -11.53 -9.06 6.58
C LEU A 223 -11.66 -8.84 8.10
N SER A 224 -10.53 -8.88 8.82
CA SER A 224 -10.49 -8.59 10.25
C SER A 224 -10.95 -7.17 10.58
N ALA A 225 -10.58 -6.18 9.77
CA ALA A 225 -11.02 -4.79 9.96
C ALA A 225 -12.53 -4.59 9.75
N VAL A 226 -13.19 -5.46 8.99
CA VAL A 226 -14.65 -5.49 8.83
C VAL A 226 -15.33 -6.23 10.00
N GLY A 227 -14.55 -6.84 10.91
CA GLY A 227 -15.05 -7.63 12.03
C GLY A 227 -15.43 -9.06 11.66
N ILE A 228 -14.93 -9.58 10.54
CA ILE A 228 -15.11 -10.99 10.16
C ILE A 228 -14.17 -11.85 11.00
N ASP A 229 -14.73 -12.89 11.63
CA ASP A 229 -13.96 -13.86 12.40
C ASP A 229 -13.05 -14.68 11.46
N LEU A 230 -11.75 -14.60 11.70
CA LEU A 230 -10.73 -15.31 10.92
C LEU A 230 -10.43 -16.70 11.46
N THR A 231 -11.08 -17.16 12.52
CA THR A 231 -10.77 -18.45 13.18
C THR A 231 -10.85 -19.61 12.20
N ALA A 232 -11.92 -19.71 11.40
CA ALA A 232 -12.07 -20.76 10.39
C ALA A 232 -10.96 -20.70 9.32
N LEU A 233 -10.61 -19.50 8.86
CA LEU A 233 -9.51 -19.28 7.91
C LEU A 233 -8.15 -19.62 8.51
N SER A 234 -7.97 -19.40 9.81
CA SER A 234 -6.74 -19.70 10.54
C SER A 234 -6.56 -21.21 10.72
N VAL A 235 -7.64 -21.96 10.97
CA VAL A 235 -7.63 -23.42 11.00
C VAL A 235 -7.29 -24.00 9.62
N LEU A 236 -7.94 -23.53 8.55
CA LEU A 236 -7.63 -23.94 7.19
C LEU A 236 -6.20 -23.57 6.78
N GLY A 237 -5.76 -22.36 7.15
CA GLY A 237 -4.39 -21.91 6.94
C GLY A 237 -3.37 -22.77 7.68
N GLY A 238 -3.69 -23.21 8.90
CA GLY A 238 -2.89 -24.16 9.67
C GLY A 238 -2.77 -25.51 8.96
N ALA A 239 -3.88 -26.07 8.48
CA ALA A 239 -3.89 -27.33 7.74
C ALA A 239 -3.08 -27.25 6.43
N LEU A 240 -3.25 -26.16 5.67
CA LEU A 240 -2.45 -25.89 4.46
C LEU A 240 -0.96 -25.73 4.80
N GLY A 241 -0.64 -25.03 5.89
CA GLY A 241 0.73 -24.85 6.38
C GLY A 241 1.40 -26.18 6.73
N VAL A 242 0.69 -27.09 7.41
CA VAL A 242 1.16 -28.45 7.70
C VAL A 242 1.39 -29.22 6.40
N GLY A 243 0.44 -29.20 5.46
CA GLY A 243 0.59 -29.88 4.17
C GLY A 243 1.79 -29.40 3.36
N LEU A 244 2.01 -28.09 3.29
CA LEU A 244 3.18 -27.49 2.66
C LEU A 244 4.49 -27.86 3.39
N GLY A 245 4.47 -27.87 4.72
CA GLY A 245 5.61 -28.27 5.55
C GLY A 245 6.04 -29.71 5.29
N LEU A 246 5.08 -30.64 5.21
CA LEU A 246 5.34 -32.04 4.87
C LEU A 246 5.89 -32.18 3.43
N GLY A 247 5.34 -31.42 2.47
CA GLY A 247 5.84 -31.43 1.09
C GLY A 247 7.27 -30.90 0.94
N LEU A 248 7.65 -29.90 1.76
CA LEU A 248 8.99 -29.29 1.76
C LEU A 248 9.98 -29.99 2.71
N GLN A 249 9.53 -30.96 3.50
CA GLN A 249 10.33 -31.60 4.55
C GLN A 249 11.67 -32.14 4.05
N LYS A 250 11.68 -32.83 2.89
CA LYS A 250 12.90 -33.39 2.31
C LYS A 250 13.90 -32.31 1.88
N LEU A 251 13.41 -31.21 1.31
CA LEU A 251 14.25 -30.06 0.96
C LEU A 251 14.87 -29.45 2.21
N ALA A 252 14.06 -29.18 3.24
CA ALA A 252 14.55 -28.63 4.50
C ALA A 252 15.61 -29.54 5.14
N ALA A 253 15.37 -30.86 5.18
CA ALA A 253 16.33 -31.82 5.73
C ALA A 253 17.68 -31.80 4.98
N ASN A 254 17.66 -31.75 3.65
CA ASN A 254 18.89 -31.67 2.84
C ASN A 254 19.66 -30.36 3.09
N TYR A 255 18.97 -29.23 3.22
CA TYR A 255 19.61 -27.94 3.53
C TYR A 255 20.20 -27.90 4.95
N VAL A 256 19.46 -28.43 5.95
CA VAL A 256 19.95 -28.52 7.33
C VAL A 256 21.18 -29.42 7.40
N SER A 257 21.16 -30.58 6.75
CA SER A 257 22.31 -31.48 6.66
C SER A 257 23.52 -30.79 6.04
N GLY A 258 23.34 -30.07 4.93
CA GLY A 258 24.42 -29.30 4.30
C GLY A 258 25.01 -28.23 5.22
N PHE A 259 24.17 -27.49 5.95
CA PHE A 259 24.64 -26.49 6.91
C PHE A 259 25.39 -27.11 8.10
N VAL A 260 24.89 -28.22 8.64
CA VAL A 260 25.54 -28.95 9.74
C VAL A 260 26.91 -29.47 9.32
N ILE A 261 27.03 -30.10 8.14
CA ILE A 261 28.31 -30.58 7.60
C ILE A 261 29.33 -29.44 7.49
N LEU A 262 28.91 -28.28 6.99
CA LEU A 262 29.78 -27.11 6.86
C LEU A 262 30.16 -26.52 8.23
N ALA A 263 29.22 -26.44 9.17
CA ALA A 263 29.44 -25.90 10.50
C ALA A 263 30.38 -26.78 11.34
N GLU A 264 30.17 -28.10 11.30
CA GLU A 264 30.95 -29.08 12.07
C GLU A 264 32.27 -29.46 11.37
N ARG A 265 32.47 -29.03 10.12
CA ARG A 265 33.61 -29.42 9.27
C ARG A 265 33.80 -30.95 9.19
N ALA A 266 32.69 -31.70 9.22
CA ALA A 266 32.70 -33.16 9.20
C ALA A 266 33.29 -33.76 7.91
N LEU A 267 33.30 -32.97 6.83
CA LEU A 267 33.91 -33.30 5.53
C LEU A 267 34.71 -32.08 5.04
N ARG A 268 35.95 -32.31 4.63
CA ARG A 268 36.81 -31.29 4.01
C ARG A 268 37.03 -31.58 2.53
N ILE A 269 37.19 -30.52 1.75
CA ILE A 269 37.65 -30.65 0.37
C ILE A 269 39.02 -31.34 0.40
N GLY A 270 39.14 -32.45 -0.32
CA GLY A 270 40.33 -33.29 -0.32
C GLY A 270 40.28 -34.52 0.60
N ASP A 271 39.22 -34.71 1.38
CA ASP A 271 39.01 -35.97 2.11
C ASP A 271 38.61 -37.09 1.13
N THR A 272 39.08 -38.31 1.39
CA THR A 272 38.63 -39.53 0.70
C THR A 272 37.49 -40.13 1.51
N VAL A 273 36.35 -40.35 0.86
CA VAL A 273 35.15 -40.87 1.51
C VAL A 273 34.49 -41.94 0.67
N LYS A 274 33.82 -42.86 1.37
CA LYS A 274 33.04 -43.94 0.77
C LYS A 274 31.56 -43.73 1.08
N VAL A 275 30.76 -43.55 0.04
CA VAL A 275 29.31 -43.31 0.15
C VAL A 275 28.59 -44.28 -0.78
N ASP A 276 27.64 -45.07 -0.26
CA ASP A 276 26.89 -46.09 -1.01
C ASP A 276 27.75 -47.01 -1.89
N GLY A 277 28.92 -47.40 -1.39
CA GLY A 277 29.84 -48.30 -2.08
C GLY A 277 30.80 -47.65 -3.09
N PHE A 278 30.62 -46.36 -3.40
CA PHE A 278 31.53 -45.58 -4.24
C PHE A 278 32.60 -44.89 -3.38
N GLU A 279 33.87 -45.03 -3.75
CA GLU A 279 35.00 -44.38 -3.10
C GLU A 279 35.55 -43.28 -4.02
N GLY A 280 35.82 -42.11 -3.45
CA GLY A 280 36.33 -40.98 -4.20
C GLY A 280 36.76 -39.83 -3.31
N ARG A 281 37.44 -38.85 -3.92
CA ARG A 281 37.92 -37.66 -3.22
C ARG A 281 36.96 -36.50 -3.38
N ILE A 282 36.68 -35.78 -2.29
CA ILE A 282 35.79 -34.61 -2.32
C ILE A 282 36.46 -33.47 -3.08
N THR A 283 35.78 -32.97 -4.11
CA THR A 283 36.26 -31.86 -4.96
C THR A 283 35.54 -30.56 -4.69
N ASP A 284 34.26 -30.60 -4.32
CA ASP A 284 33.47 -29.42 -4.00
C ASP A 284 32.34 -29.76 -3.02
N ILE A 285 31.98 -28.82 -2.15
CA ILE A 285 30.88 -28.94 -1.19
C ILE A 285 29.95 -27.75 -1.39
N THR A 286 28.74 -28.00 -1.89
CA THR A 286 27.68 -27.00 -1.96
C THR A 286 26.67 -27.21 -0.83
N THR A 287 25.80 -26.23 -0.61
CA THR A 287 24.75 -26.29 0.42
C THR A 287 23.74 -27.41 0.23
N ARG A 288 23.63 -28.04 -0.95
CA ARG A 288 22.67 -29.13 -1.20
C ARG A 288 23.29 -30.45 -1.67
N TYR A 289 24.54 -30.47 -2.14
CA TYR A 289 25.22 -31.67 -2.62
C TYR A 289 26.75 -31.55 -2.52
N THR A 290 27.42 -32.69 -2.45
CA THR A 290 28.89 -32.81 -2.46
C THR A 290 29.33 -33.49 -3.75
N VAL A 291 30.38 -32.97 -4.40
CA VAL A 291 30.91 -33.52 -5.66
C VAL A 291 32.15 -34.35 -5.35
N MET A 292 32.11 -35.63 -5.73
CA MET A 292 33.22 -36.56 -5.59
C MET A 292 33.82 -36.87 -6.96
N ARG A 293 35.15 -36.98 -7.03
CA ARG A 293 35.86 -37.52 -8.18
C ARG A 293 36.37 -38.91 -7.81
N ALA A 294 35.99 -39.90 -8.61
CA ALA A 294 36.54 -41.25 -8.56
C ALA A 294 38.00 -41.25 -9.04
#